data_AF-A0A9D1CYY0-F1
#
_entry.id   AF-A0A9D1CYY0-F1
#
_cell.length_a   1.000
_cell.length_b   1.000
_cell.length_c   1.000
_cell.angle_alpha   90.00
_cell.angle_beta   90.00
_cell.angle_gamma   90.00
#
_symmetry.space_group_name_H-M   'P 1'
#
loop_
_entity.id
_entity.type
_entity.pdbx_description
1 polymer ?
#
loop_
_entity_poly.entity_id
_entity_poly.type
_entity_poly.pdbx_seq_one_letter_code
_entity_poly.pdbx_strand_id
1 'polypeptide(L)'
;MKKIKDEVNRVNDENYFANFISVEEDERKIRNTYYANGVEEGEARGEKRGEIRGEIRGEKRGKEKALLETAKNLLKYGMPINDIVKNTGLSKQKIKSLQ
;
A
#
# COMPACT_ATOMS: atom_id res chain seq x y z
N MET A 1 61.48 -9.09 -19.87
CA MET A 1 60.44 -8.19 -20.44
C MET A 1 59.35 -8.92 -21.22
N LYS A 2 59.68 -9.88 -22.10
CA LYS A 2 58.69 -10.63 -22.91
C LYS A 2 57.58 -11.28 -22.06
N LYS A 3 57.96 -12.03 -21.03
CA LYS A 3 57.05 -12.72 -20.09
C LYS A 3 56.05 -11.79 -19.37
N ILE A 4 56.52 -10.63 -18.91
CA ILE A 4 55.67 -9.63 -18.23
C ILE A 4 54.71 -8.99 -19.22
N LYS A 5 55.16 -8.73 -20.46
CA LYS A 5 54.33 -8.16 -21.52
C LYS A 5 53.25 -9.14 -21.97
N ASP A 6 53.58 -10.42 -22.04
CA ASP A 6 52.63 -11.51 -22.37
C ASP A 6 51.58 -11.68 -21.26
N GLU A 7 51.99 -11.55 -19.99
CA GLU A 7 51.10 -11.64 -18.83
C GLU A 7 50.17 -10.42 -18.74
N VAL A 8 50.69 -9.20 -18.92
CA VAL A 8 49.89 -7.98 -19.01
C VAL A 8 48.87 -8.09 -20.14
N ASN A 9 49.25 -8.57 -21.33
CA ASN A 9 48.30 -8.78 -22.43
C ASN A 9 47.23 -9.83 -22.11
N ARG A 10 47.53 -10.84 -21.27
CA ARG A 10 46.56 -11.85 -20.83
C ARG A 10 45.56 -11.31 -19.82
N VAL A 11 46.01 -10.46 -18.89
CA VAL A 11 45.12 -9.87 -17.86
C VAL A 11 44.35 -8.66 -18.42
N ASN A 12 44.90 -8.01 -19.43
CA ASN A 12 44.32 -6.85 -20.11
C ASN A 12 43.52 -7.24 -21.38
N ASP A 13 43.33 -8.55 -21.61
CA ASP A 13 42.33 -9.06 -22.54
C ASP A 13 40.98 -8.64 -21.97
N GLU A 14 40.40 -7.61 -22.60
CA GLU A 14 39.18 -6.87 -22.20
C GLU A 14 37.96 -7.78 -21.96
N ASN A 15 38.10 -9.07 -22.24
CA ASN A 15 37.13 -10.11 -22.03
C ASN A 15 37.09 -10.72 -20.62
N TYR A 16 37.87 -10.25 -19.63
CA TYR A 16 37.70 -10.79 -18.26
C TYR A 16 36.29 -10.56 -17.70
N PHE A 17 35.65 -9.45 -18.09
CA PHE A 17 34.23 -9.20 -17.79
C PHE A 17 33.28 -9.80 -18.84
N ALA A 18 33.65 -9.80 -20.12
CA ALA A 18 32.79 -10.31 -21.21
C ALA A 18 32.70 -11.85 -21.27
N ASN A 19 33.68 -12.59 -20.73
CA ASN A 19 33.71 -14.05 -20.77
C ASN A 19 32.83 -14.75 -19.73
N PHE A 20 32.14 -14.01 -18.85
CA PHE A 20 31.40 -14.63 -17.74
C PHE A 20 29.89 -14.77 -17.98
N ILE A 21 29.30 -14.01 -18.90
CA ILE A 21 27.86 -13.98 -19.22
C ILE A 21 27.70 -13.60 -20.70
N SER A 22 26.83 -14.30 -21.45
CA SER A 22 26.48 -13.88 -22.82
C SER A 22 25.62 -12.62 -22.79
N VAL A 23 25.60 -11.84 -23.88
CA VAL A 23 24.71 -10.66 -24.03
C VAL A 23 23.24 -11.04 -23.74
N GLU A 24 22.79 -12.19 -24.22
CA GLU A 24 21.45 -12.71 -23.96
C GLU A 24 21.18 -12.96 -22.47
N GLU A 25 22.17 -13.51 -21.76
CA GLU A 25 22.07 -13.79 -20.33
C GLU A 25 22.12 -12.49 -19.50
N ASP A 26 22.87 -11.49 -19.94
CA ASP A 26 22.88 -10.16 -19.33
C ASP A 26 21.51 -9.46 -19.51
N GLU A 27 20.99 -9.43 -20.74
CA GLU A 27 19.66 -8.88 -21.04
C GLU A 27 18.55 -9.58 -20.27
N ARG A 28 18.65 -10.91 -20.13
CA ARG A 28 17.70 -11.70 -19.32
C ARG A 28 17.73 -11.28 -17.86
N LYS A 29 18.93 -11.11 -17.27
CA LYS A 29 19.08 -10.68 -15.87
C LYS A 29 18.59 -9.27 -15.64
N ILE A 30 18.90 -8.36 -16.56
CA ILE A 30 18.41 -6.98 -16.54
C ILE A 30 16.88 -6.96 -16.58
N ARG A 31 16.27 -7.69 -17.53
CA ARG A 31 14.81 -7.80 -17.66
C ARG A 31 14.16 -8.38 -16.41
N ASN A 32 14.73 -9.46 -15.86
CA ASN A 32 14.22 -10.09 -14.64
C ASN A 32 14.30 -9.15 -13.44
N THR A 33 15.40 -8.39 -13.33
CA THR A 33 15.56 -7.38 -12.27
C THR A 33 14.50 -6.29 -12.39
N TYR A 34 14.30 -5.73 -13.60
CA TYR A 34 13.26 -4.72 -13.81
C TYR A 34 11.86 -5.26 -13.53
N TYR A 35 11.57 -6.49 -13.93
CA TYR A 35 10.30 -7.13 -13.66
C TYR A 35 10.08 -7.32 -12.15
N ALA A 36 11.06 -7.88 -11.44
CA ALA A 36 11.00 -8.10 -10.00
C ALA A 36 10.80 -6.77 -9.24
N ASN A 37 11.58 -5.74 -9.58
CA ASN A 37 11.45 -4.40 -8.99
C ASN A 37 10.06 -3.80 -9.26
N GLY A 38 9.52 -3.99 -10.46
CA GLY A 38 8.18 -3.51 -10.82
C GLY A 38 7.07 -4.22 -10.05
N VAL A 39 7.22 -5.53 -9.80
CA VAL A 39 6.30 -6.30 -8.96
C VAL A 39 6.36 -5.82 -7.51
N GLU A 40 7.56 -5.73 -6.94
CA GLU A 40 7.76 -5.29 -5.55
C GLU A 40 7.22 -3.86 -5.34
N GLU A 41 7.53 -2.93 -6.24
CA GLU A 41 7.00 -1.57 -6.16
C GLU A 41 5.47 -1.55 -6.33
N GLY A 42 4.93 -2.38 -7.22
CA GLY A 42 3.50 -2.54 -7.43
C GLY A 42 2.77 -3.02 -6.17
N GLU A 43 3.31 -4.05 -5.51
CA GLU A 43 2.79 -4.62 -4.27
C GLU A 43 2.87 -3.60 -3.13
N ALA A 44 4.03 -2.98 -2.90
CA ALA A 44 4.20 -1.98 -1.84
C ALA A 44 3.27 -0.77 -2.01
N ARG A 45 3.11 -0.27 -3.25
CA ARG A 45 2.15 0.80 -3.56
C ARG A 45 0.71 0.32 -3.41
N GLY A 46 0.42 -0.94 -3.72
CA GLY A 46 -0.88 -1.56 -3.57
C GLY A 46 -1.31 -1.64 -2.11
N GLU A 47 -0.46 -2.23 -1.28
CA GLU A 47 -0.65 -2.40 0.16
C GLU A 47 -0.85 -1.06 0.85
N LYS A 48 0.06 -0.10 0.68
CA LYS A 48 -0.05 1.24 1.28
C LYS A 48 -1.36 1.95 0.91
N ARG A 49 -1.79 1.87 -0.36
CA ARG A 49 -3.07 2.44 -0.78
C ARG A 49 -4.26 1.68 -0.19
N GLY A 50 -4.15 0.37 -0.08
CA GLY A 50 -5.15 -0.51 0.52
C GLY A 50 -5.38 -0.18 1.98
N GLU A 51 -4.31 -0.09 2.77
CA GLU A 51 -4.33 0.23 4.19
C GLU A 51 -4.97 1.60 4.45
N ILE A 52 -4.47 2.67 3.81
CA ILE A 52 -5.01 4.03 3.98
C ILE A 52 -6.51 4.08 3.65
N ARG A 53 -6.93 3.47 2.53
CA ARG A 53 -8.35 3.41 2.15
C ARG A 53 -9.16 2.54 3.10
N GLY A 54 -8.56 1.49 3.65
CA GLY A 54 -9.18 0.61 4.63
C GLY A 54 -9.46 1.35 5.93
N GLU A 55 -8.44 2.02 6.47
CA GLU A 55 -8.49 2.79 7.71
C GLU A 55 -9.52 3.92 7.63
N ILE A 56 -9.47 4.78 6.60
CA ILE A 56 -10.43 5.88 6.43
C ILE A 56 -11.87 5.36 6.34
N ARG A 57 -12.11 4.27 5.59
CA ARG A 57 -13.45 3.67 5.48
C ARG A 57 -13.87 3.03 6.80
N GLY A 58 -12.96 2.39 7.49
CA GLY A 58 -13.17 1.75 8.79
C GLY A 58 -13.57 2.77 9.84
N GLU A 59 -12.79 3.84 9.99
CA GLU A 59 -13.04 4.92 10.96
C GLU A 59 -14.39 5.60 10.69
N LYS A 60 -14.67 5.97 9.42
CA LYS A 60 -15.95 6.58 9.05
C LYS A 60 -17.14 5.68 9.39
N ARG A 61 -17.07 4.39 9.03
CA ARG A 61 -18.13 3.41 9.33
C ARG A 61 -18.27 3.17 10.83
N GLY A 62 -17.15 3.10 11.56
CA GLY A 62 -17.13 2.92 13.01
C GLY A 62 -17.80 4.09 13.73
N LYS A 63 -17.40 5.33 13.37
CA LYS A 63 -18.00 6.55 13.92
C LYS A 63 -19.49 6.64 13.62
N GLU A 64 -19.92 6.34 12.40
CA GLU A 64 -21.34 6.33 12.05
C GLU A 64 -22.12 5.29 12.86
N LYS A 65 -21.62 4.05 12.95
CA LYS A 65 -22.25 2.99 13.76
C LYS A 65 -22.35 3.40 15.24
N ALA A 66 -21.28 3.94 15.82
CA ALA A 66 -21.27 4.36 17.22
C ALA A 66 -22.31 5.46 17.50
N LEU A 67 -22.45 6.44 16.60
CA LEU A 67 -23.47 7.50 16.72
C LEU A 67 -24.89 6.95 16.60
N LEU A 68 -25.12 6.00 15.69
CA LEU A 68 -26.44 5.38 15.52
C LEU A 68 -26.84 4.54 16.73
N GLU A 69 -25.93 3.72 17.27
CA GLU A 69 -26.20 2.93 18.48
C GLU A 69 -26.39 3.83 19.70
N THR A 70 -25.61 4.91 19.83
CA THR A 70 -25.83 5.92 20.87
C THR A 70 -27.23 6.53 20.75
N ALA A 71 -27.64 6.96 19.55
CA ALA A 71 -28.97 7.54 19.33
C ALA A 71 -30.10 6.54 19.67
N LYS A 72 -29.98 5.27 19.28
CA LYS A 72 -30.94 4.20 19.64
C LYS A 72 -31.07 4.06 21.15
N ASN A 73 -29.95 4.02 21.86
CA ASN A 73 -29.95 3.91 23.31
C ASN A 73 -30.62 5.13 23.97
N LEU A 74 -30.31 6.34 23.51
CA LEU A 74 -30.94 7.55 24.03
C LEU A 74 -32.46 7.58 23.78
N LEU A 75 -32.92 7.13 22.61
CA LEU A 75 -34.34 6.96 22.32
C LEU A 75 -35.00 5.95 23.28
N LYS A 76 -34.34 4.83 23.54
CA LYS A 76 -34.81 3.79 24.48
C LYS A 76 -34.98 4.34 25.90
N TYR A 77 -34.13 5.30 26.31
CA TYR A 77 -34.25 6.00 27.59
C TYR A 77 -35.24 7.18 27.58
N GLY A 78 -35.99 7.37 26.48
CA GLY A 78 -37.00 8.42 26.39
C GLY A 78 -36.45 9.84 26.18
N MET A 79 -35.18 9.97 25.76
CA MET A 79 -34.61 11.29 25.50
C MET A 79 -35.31 11.97 24.31
N PRO A 80 -35.64 13.28 24.39
CA PRO A 80 -36.28 13.99 23.29
C PRO A 80 -35.41 14.02 22.03
N ILE A 81 -36.03 13.83 20.85
CA ILE A 81 -35.34 13.80 19.55
C ILE A 81 -34.47 15.06 19.33
N ASN A 82 -34.94 16.24 19.72
CA ASN A 82 -34.18 17.48 19.56
C ASN A 82 -32.86 17.48 20.35
N ASP A 83 -32.82 16.83 21.51
CA ASP A 83 -31.61 16.74 22.31
C ASP A 83 -30.69 15.62 21.81
N ILE A 84 -31.24 14.54 21.29
CA ILE A 84 -30.45 13.50 20.59
C ILE A 84 -29.75 14.08 19.36
N VAL A 85 -30.42 14.93 18.57
CA VAL A 85 -29.81 15.65 17.44
C VAL A 85 -28.60 16.48 17.90
N LYS A 86 -28.75 17.24 18.98
CA LYS A 86 -27.66 18.08 19.51
C LYS A 86 -26.46 17.25 19.98
N ASN A 87 -26.70 16.10 20.60
CA ASN A 87 -25.64 15.26 21.16
C ASN A 87 -24.94 14.38 20.10
N THR A 88 -25.66 13.94 19.07
CA THR A 88 -25.14 12.98 18.08
C THR A 88 -24.79 13.62 16.74
N GLY A 89 -25.29 14.82 16.46
CA GLY A 89 -25.17 15.47 15.16
C GLY A 89 -25.97 14.79 14.03
N LEU A 90 -26.73 13.74 14.32
CA LEU A 90 -27.57 13.05 13.35
C LEU A 90 -28.81 13.91 12.99
N SER A 91 -29.29 13.78 11.76
CA SER A 91 -30.50 14.47 11.33
C SER A 91 -31.74 13.93 12.07
N LYS A 92 -32.74 14.80 12.26
CA LYS A 92 -34.04 14.39 12.83
C LYS A 92 -34.66 13.21 12.07
N GLN A 93 -34.56 13.21 10.74
CA GLN A 93 -35.06 12.11 9.90
C GLN A 93 -34.32 10.81 10.20
N LYS A 94 -32.99 10.85 10.31
CA LYS A 94 -32.19 9.66 10.63
C LYS A 94 -32.55 9.13 12.01
N ILE A 95 -32.68 9.98 13.03
CA ILE A 95 -33.08 9.55 14.38
C ILE A 95 -34.49 8.96 14.39
N LYS A 96 -35.45 9.58 13.70
CA LYS A 96 -36.82 9.03 13.58
C LYS A 96 -36.86 7.65 12.91
N SER A 97 -35.95 7.37 11.98
CA SER A 97 -35.83 6.05 11.36
C SER A 97 -35.25 4.96 12.27
N LEU A 98 -34.80 5.31 13.48
CA LEU A 98 -34.28 4.37 14.49
C LEU A 98 -35.33 3.93 15.52
N GLN A 99 -36.51 4.56 15.51
CA GLN A 99 -37.67 4.18 16.33
C GLN A 99 -38.35 2.95 15.75
#